data_AF-A0A640S2M1-F1
#
_entry.id   AF-A0A640S2M1-F1
#
_cell.length_a   1.000
_cell.length_b   1.000
_cell.length_c   1.000
_cell.angle_alpha   90.00
_cell.angle_beta   90.00
_cell.angle_gamma   90.00
#
_symmetry.space_group_name_H-M   'P 1'
#
loop_
_entity.id
_entity.type
_entity.pdbx_description
1 polymer ?
#
loop_
_entity_poly.entity_id
_entity_poly.type
_entity_poly.pdbx_seq_one_letter_code
_entity_poly.pdbx_strand_id
1 'polypeptide(L)'
;MSLKARIVAPEPAGEARQDSNMVAVYRAKLLEEIDLAEMSSLAAAERRGRLERVLGHIISREGPVLSTAERAQLIRRVVDEALGLGVLEPLLEDASITEIMVNGPDQVYVERAGRVELLPVRFASHEQLMQTIERIVSTVNRRVDESNPMVDARLPSGERVNVIIPPLALNGATLTIRRFPRAYTLAELIGMGTLDEQTLLLLAGLVRAKFNVVVSGATGAGKTTLLNALSGLIPDGERIITVEDAAELQLQQSHVIRLESRPPNVEGKGRITIRDLVRNSLRMRPDRIIVGEVRGGETLDMLQAMSTGHDGSLATVHANSAEDALMRLQTLASMSDVKIPFEALRDQINSAVDCIVQLTRHADGSRRISEVAILDSRGHEDYRIATVCRFDAEPMGADRIVHGRFRYFPLPRRVAERLFMASEPTPPAFGVATDDAQLATRKALS
;
A
#
# COMPACT_ATOMS: atom_id res chain seq x y z
N MET A 1 -8.56 18.42 -48.93
CA MET A 1 -8.16 17.34 -48.01
C MET A 1 -6.65 17.43 -47.75
N SER A 2 -6.26 17.91 -46.58
CA SER A 2 -5.06 17.40 -45.89
C SER A 2 -5.21 17.68 -44.41
N LEU A 3 -5.30 16.60 -43.64
CA LEU A 3 -5.65 16.51 -42.23
C LEU A 3 -4.49 16.92 -41.30
N LYS A 4 -3.61 17.85 -41.71
CA LYS A 4 -2.29 18.09 -41.07
C LYS A 4 -1.96 19.55 -40.70
N ALA A 5 -2.96 20.41 -40.50
CA ALA A 5 -2.74 21.81 -40.10
C ALA A 5 -3.58 22.29 -38.89
N ARG A 6 -3.89 21.40 -37.92
CA ARG A 6 -4.66 21.76 -36.71
C ARG A 6 -3.98 21.44 -35.37
N ILE A 7 -2.68 21.18 -35.36
CA ILE A 7 -1.94 20.91 -34.12
C ILE A 7 -0.84 21.96 -33.99
N VAL A 8 -1.21 23.16 -33.55
CA VAL A 8 -0.46 24.09 -32.67
C VAL A 8 -1.40 25.29 -32.46
N ALA A 9 -2.09 25.32 -31.33
CA ALA A 9 -2.47 26.56 -30.68
C ALA A 9 -2.39 26.29 -29.17
N PRO A 10 -1.58 27.04 -28.40
CA PRO A 10 -1.69 27.01 -26.96
C PRO A 10 -3.07 27.53 -26.59
N GLU A 11 -3.84 26.78 -25.78
CA GLU A 11 -5.06 27.32 -25.18
C GLU A 11 -4.73 28.63 -24.46
N PRO A 12 -5.56 29.67 -24.59
CA PRO A 12 -5.29 30.94 -23.96
C PRO A 12 -5.36 30.73 -22.45
N ALA A 13 -4.21 30.85 -21.76
CA ALA A 13 -4.10 30.75 -20.31
C ALA A 13 -4.99 31.75 -19.53
N GLY A 14 -5.69 32.66 -20.22
CA GLY A 14 -6.71 33.56 -19.68
C GLY A 14 -8.10 32.94 -19.49
N GLU A 15 -8.55 32.05 -20.38
CA GLU A 15 -9.90 31.44 -20.29
C GLU A 15 -9.99 30.46 -19.11
N ALA A 16 -8.99 29.58 -18.96
CA ALA A 16 -8.93 28.65 -17.82
C ALA A 16 -8.87 29.36 -16.45
N ARG A 17 -8.23 30.53 -16.37
CA ARG A 17 -8.17 31.35 -15.14
C ARG A 17 -9.50 32.06 -14.84
N GLN A 18 -10.20 32.55 -15.86
CA GLN A 18 -11.53 33.16 -15.68
C GLN A 18 -12.58 32.12 -15.28
N ASP A 19 -12.53 30.93 -15.89
CA ASP A 19 -13.40 29.81 -15.58
C ASP A 19 -13.24 29.32 -14.14
N SER A 20 -12.01 29.08 -13.70
CA SER A 20 -11.74 28.67 -12.31
C SER A 20 -12.19 29.71 -11.29
N ASN A 21 -12.09 31.00 -11.63
CA ASN A 21 -12.55 32.08 -10.74
C ASN A 21 -14.09 32.11 -10.64
N MET A 22 -14.80 31.90 -11.76
CA MET A 22 -16.26 31.81 -11.74
C MET A 22 -16.76 30.64 -10.91
N VAL A 23 -16.14 29.47 -11.03
CA VAL A 23 -16.53 28.29 -10.24
C VAL A 23 -16.42 28.56 -8.74
N ALA A 24 -15.31 29.17 -8.30
CA ALA A 24 -15.10 29.51 -6.89
C ALA A 24 -16.15 30.52 -6.36
N VAL A 25 -16.49 31.55 -7.13
CA VAL A 25 -17.49 32.56 -6.76
C VAL A 25 -18.88 31.93 -6.61
N TYR A 26 -19.32 31.13 -7.59
CA TYR A 26 -20.65 30.51 -7.54
C TYR A 26 -20.74 29.40 -6.49
N ARG A 27 -19.63 28.72 -6.20
CA ARG A 27 -19.56 27.77 -5.08
C ARG A 27 -19.79 28.46 -3.74
N ALA A 28 -19.14 29.60 -3.51
CA ALA A 28 -19.34 30.37 -2.28
C ALA A 28 -20.81 30.81 -2.14
N LYS A 29 -21.40 31.37 -3.20
CA LYS A 29 -22.83 31.75 -3.21
C LYS A 29 -23.76 30.56 -2.99
N LEU A 30 -23.47 29.41 -3.61
CA LEU A 30 -24.25 28.19 -3.42
C LEU A 30 -24.21 27.71 -1.96
N LEU A 31 -23.05 27.80 -1.31
CA LEU A 31 -22.88 27.42 0.09
C LEU A 31 -23.57 28.39 1.07
N GLU A 32 -23.70 29.67 0.71
CA GLU A 32 -24.46 30.66 1.49
C GLU A 32 -25.99 30.46 1.41
N GLU A 33 -26.50 29.93 0.29
CA GLU A 33 -27.94 29.72 0.07
C GLU A 33 -28.48 28.37 0.57
N ILE A 34 -27.60 27.42 0.92
CA ILE A 34 -27.99 26.08 1.36
C ILE A 34 -27.80 25.86 2.85
N ASP A 35 -28.77 25.21 3.48
CA ASP A 35 -28.62 24.66 4.82
C ASP A 35 -27.94 23.28 4.74
N LEU A 36 -26.68 23.22 5.20
CA LEU A 36 -25.85 22.01 5.18
C LEU A 36 -26.43 20.86 6.01
N ALA A 37 -27.14 21.17 7.10
CA ALA A 37 -27.74 20.16 7.97
C ALA A 37 -28.88 19.43 7.24
N GLU A 38 -29.70 20.16 6.50
CA GLU A 38 -30.80 19.60 5.71
C GLU A 38 -30.28 18.72 4.55
N MET A 39 -29.15 19.13 3.96
CA MET A 39 -28.56 18.45 2.79
C MET A 39 -27.87 17.12 3.13
N SER A 40 -27.32 16.97 4.33
CA SER A 40 -26.64 15.74 4.77
C SER A 40 -27.60 14.54 4.85
N SER A 41 -28.90 14.79 5.07
CA SER A 41 -29.96 13.77 5.19
C SER A 41 -30.43 13.18 3.85
N LEU A 42 -30.17 13.86 2.74
CA LEU A 42 -30.64 13.47 1.41
C LEU A 42 -29.75 12.41 0.76
N ALA A 43 -30.36 11.52 -0.03
CA ALA A 43 -29.63 10.60 -0.90
C ALA A 43 -28.78 11.36 -1.93
N ALA A 44 -27.63 10.82 -2.32
CA ALA A 44 -26.64 11.53 -3.16
C ALA A 44 -27.22 12.08 -4.48
N ALA A 45 -28.10 11.33 -5.15
CA ALA A 45 -28.75 11.76 -6.39
C ALA A 45 -29.73 12.92 -6.18
N GLU A 46 -30.50 12.90 -5.09
CA GLU A 46 -31.43 13.98 -4.74
C GLU A 46 -30.68 15.24 -4.31
N ARG A 47 -29.61 15.07 -3.54
CA ARG A 47 -28.74 16.14 -3.08
C ARG A 47 -28.12 16.87 -4.27
N ARG A 48 -27.62 16.11 -5.26
CA ARG A 48 -27.12 16.65 -6.52
C ARG A 48 -28.20 17.42 -7.29
N GLY A 49 -29.36 16.80 -7.52
CA GLY A 49 -30.45 17.44 -8.26
C GLY A 49 -31.01 18.68 -7.56
N ARG A 50 -30.89 18.79 -6.24
CA ARG A 50 -31.25 20.00 -5.48
C ARG A 50 -30.21 21.10 -5.64
N LEU A 51 -28.92 20.78 -5.54
CA LEU A 51 -27.83 21.76 -5.76
C LEU A 51 -27.84 22.31 -7.19
N GLU A 52 -28.04 21.45 -8.20
CA GLU A 52 -28.14 21.88 -9.60
C GLU A 52 -29.31 22.86 -9.83
N ARG A 53 -30.44 22.66 -9.13
CA ARG A 53 -31.59 23.57 -9.17
C ARG A 53 -31.30 24.91 -8.52
N VAL A 54 -30.80 24.90 -7.28
CA VAL A 54 -30.47 26.13 -6.53
C VAL A 54 -29.44 26.95 -7.29
N LEU A 55 -28.35 26.30 -7.71
CA LEU A 55 -27.32 26.97 -8.50
C LEU A 55 -27.85 27.49 -9.84
N GLY A 56 -28.75 26.74 -10.48
CA GLY A 56 -29.46 27.20 -11.66
C GLY A 56 -30.22 28.50 -11.42
N HIS A 57 -30.88 28.65 -10.26
CA HIS A 57 -31.57 29.88 -9.89
C HIS A 57 -30.59 31.03 -9.62
N ILE A 58 -29.48 30.80 -8.91
CA ILE A 58 -28.44 31.80 -8.64
C ILE A 58 -27.89 32.37 -9.96
N ILE A 59 -27.49 31.50 -10.88
CA ILE A 59 -26.93 31.90 -12.17
C ILE A 59 -27.97 32.65 -13.01
N SER A 60 -29.25 32.25 -12.95
CA SER A 60 -30.32 32.96 -13.67
C SER A 60 -30.61 34.36 -13.11
N ARG A 61 -30.36 34.60 -11.82
CA ARG A 61 -30.66 35.87 -11.14
C ARG A 61 -29.52 36.88 -11.25
N GLU A 62 -28.28 36.40 -11.11
CA GLU A 62 -27.11 37.27 -10.94
C GLU A 62 -25.93 36.88 -11.85
N GLY A 63 -26.14 35.92 -12.74
CA GLY A 63 -25.07 35.35 -13.55
C GLY A 63 -24.81 36.04 -14.89
N PRO A 64 -23.63 35.79 -15.50
CA PRO A 64 -23.32 36.26 -16.83
C PRO A 64 -24.24 35.59 -17.88
N VAL A 65 -24.39 36.25 -19.03
CA VAL A 65 -25.10 35.67 -20.18
C VAL A 65 -24.26 34.52 -20.74
N LEU A 66 -24.70 33.29 -20.48
CA LEU A 66 -24.06 32.06 -20.94
C LEU A 66 -24.98 31.31 -21.90
N SER A 67 -24.42 30.58 -22.85
CA SER A 67 -25.17 29.62 -23.64
C SER A 67 -25.71 28.49 -22.76
N THR A 68 -26.70 27.74 -23.26
CA THR A 68 -27.27 26.59 -22.55
C THR A 68 -26.20 25.54 -22.22
N ALA A 69 -25.23 25.34 -23.11
CA ALA A 69 -24.13 24.40 -22.92
C ALA A 69 -23.15 24.87 -21.84
N GLU A 70 -22.69 26.12 -21.91
CA GLU A 70 -21.78 26.72 -20.91
C GLU A 70 -22.41 26.76 -19.52
N ARG A 71 -23.71 27.10 -19.44
CA ARG A 71 -24.46 27.10 -18.18
C ARG A 71 -24.53 25.70 -17.57
N ALA A 72 -24.85 24.68 -18.37
CA ALA A 72 -24.89 23.31 -17.88
C ALA A 72 -23.51 22.83 -17.40
N GLN A 73 -22.44 23.22 -18.10
CA GLN A 73 -21.07 22.88 -17.74
C GLN A 73 -20.61 23.60 -16.47
N LEU A 74 -20.93 24.88 -16.30
CA LEU A 74 -20.66 25.64 -15.08
C LEU A 74 -21.40 25.05 -13.88
N ILE A 75 -22.70 24.75 -14.04
CA ILE A 75 -23.50 24.12 -12.98
C ILE A 75 -22.88 22.80 -12.56
N ARG A 76 -22.55 21.95 -13.54
CA ARG A 76 -21.92 20.65 -13.28
C ARG A 76 -20.61 20.81 -12.51
N ARG A 77 -19.71 21.70 -12.94
CA ARG A 77 -18.41 21.93 -12.29
C ARG A 77 -18.53 22.46 -10.86
N VAL A 78 -19.41 23.44 -10.63
CA VAL A 78 -19.63 23.99 -9.28
C VAL A 78 -20.29 22.96 -8.37
N VAL A 79 -21.26 22.18 -8.87
CA VAL A 79 -21.90 21.12 -8.08
C VAL A 79 -20.93 19.98 -7.81
N ASP A 80 -20.11 19.59 -8.79
CA ASP A 80 -19.05 18.60 -8.61
C ASP A 80 -18.05 19.09 -7.53
N GLU A 81 -17.63 20.35 -7.56
CA GLU A 81 -16.73 20.92 -6.53
C GLU A 81 -17.41 21.12 -5.15
N ALA A 82 -18.72 21.38 -5.14
CA ALA A 82 -19.50 21.52 -3.91
C ALA A 82 -19.77 20.16 -3.25
N LEU A 83 -20.02 19.11 -4.04
CA LEU A 83 -20.22 17.74 -3.57
C LEU A 83 -18.90 16.98 -3.36
N GLY A 84 -17.85 17.43 -4.02
CA GLY A 84 -16.51 16.87 -4.01
C GLY A 84 -15.75 17.01 -2.70
N LEU A 85 -14.51 16.53 -2.70
CA LEU A 85 -13.56 16.66 -1.57
C LEU A 85 -12.82 18.01 -1.57
N GLY A 86 -13.20 18.92 -2.46
CA GLY A 86 -12.68 20.29 -2.53
C GLY A 86 -11.18 20.31 -2.81
N VAL A 87 -10.41 20.96 -1.92
CA VAL A 87 -8.95 21.12 -2.09
C VAL A 87 -8.17 19.80 -2.10
N LEU A 88 -8.80 18.70 -1.68
CA LEU A 88 -8.19 17.37 -1.69
C LEU A 88 -8.26 16.67 -3.04
N GLU A 89 -9.20 17.02 -3.92
CA GLU A 89 -9.41 16.30 -5.20
C GLU A 89 -8.18 16.35 -6.11
N PRO A 90 -7.57 17.53 -6.39
CA PRO A 90 -6.38 17.57 -7.23
C PRO A 90 -5.20 16.80 -6.60
N LEU A 91 -5.14 16.72 -5.27
CA LEU A 91 -4.11 15.98 -4.55
C LEU A 91 -4.34 14.46 -4.63
N LEU A 92 -5.60 14.04 -4.65
CA LEU A 92 -6.00 12.64 -4.84
C LEU A 92 -5.83 12.18 -6.29
N GLU A 93 -5.88 13.09 -7.26
CA GLU A 93 -5.62 12.77 -8.67
C GLU A 93 -4.12 12.64 -8.98
N ASP A 94 -3.26 13.35 -8.25
CA ASP A 94 -1.81 13.38 -8.48
C ASP A 94 -1.12 12.09 -8.03
N ALA A 95 -0.90 11.14 -8.94
CA ALA A 95 -0.32 9.82 -8.66
C ALA A 95 1.08 9.83 -7.99
N SER A 96 1.77 10.96 -7.94
CA SER A 96 3.07 11.06 -7.25
C SER A 96 2.94 11.33 -5.73
N ILE A 97 1.74 11.68 -5.26
CA ILE A 97 1.42 11.85 -3.84
C ILE A 97 1.08 10.48 -3.23
N THR A 98 1.74 10.12 -2.14
CA THR A 98 1.48 8.87 -1.41
C THR A 98 0.67 9.08 -0.13
N GLU A 99 0.75 10.27 0.46
CA GLU A 99 0.06 10.62 1.69
C GLU A 99 -0.32 12.11 1.70
N ILE A 100 -1.48 12.43 2.24
CA ILE A 100 -1.98 13.79 2.42
C ILE A 100 -2.25 13.98 3.91
N MET A 101 -1.69 15.01 4.53
CA MET A 101 -1.85 15.31 5.95
C MET A 101 -2.36 16.74 6.11
N VAL A 102 -3.50 16.90 6.78
CA VAL A 102 -4.12 18.19 7.05
C VAL A 102 -4.09 18.42 8.56
N ASN A 103 -3.37 19.46 8.98
CA ASN A 103 -3.20 19.84 10.37
C ASN A 103 -3.98 21.14 10.64
N GLY A 104 -5.31 21.06 10.56
CA GLY A 104 -6.17 22.24 10.55
C GLY A 104 -6.32 22.87 9.16
N PRO A 105 -7.13 23.94 9.02
CA PRO A 105 -7.50 24.46 7.70
C PRO A 105 -6.34 25.10 6.93
N ASP A 106 -5.32 25.63 7.63
CA ASP A 106 -4.24 26.40 7.02
C ASP A 106 -3.00 25.58 6.64
N GLN A 107 -2.92 24.31 7.07
CA GLN A 107 -1.72 23.50 6.91
C GLN A 107 -2.02 22.18 6.22
N VAL A 108 -1.67 22.09 4.94
CA VAL A 108 -1.79 20.87 4.13
C VAL A 108 -0.40 20.41 3.69
N TYR A 109 0.01 19.24 4.15
CA TYR A 109 1.25 18.58 3.77
C TYR A 109 0.97 17.40 2.85
N VAL A 110 1.92 17.08 1.99
CA VAL A 110 1.89 15.87 1.16
C VAL A 110 3.21 15.13 1.21
N GLU A 111 3.17 13.81 1.09
CA GLU A 111 4.38 13.01 0.85
C GLU A 111 4.53 12.73 -0.65
N ARG A 112 5.69 13.10 -1.20
CA ARG A 112 6.13 12.71 -2.55
C ARG A 112 7.50 12.05 -2.46
N ALA A 113 7.64 10.88 -3.07
CA ALA A 113 8.91 10.14 -3.10
C ALA A 113 9.59 9.99 -1.70
N GLY A 114 8.81 9.80 -0.63
CA GLY A 114 9.33 9.64 0.72
C GLY A 114 9.72 10.93 1.44
N ARG A 115 9.41 12.11 0.87
CA ARG A 115 9.66 13.44 1.46
C ARG A 115 8.35 14.17 1.69
N VAL A 116 8.22 14.76 2.88
CA VAL A 116 7.05 15.57 3.26
C VAL A 116 7.30 17.02 2.88
N GLU A 117 6.34 17.64 2.19
CA GLU A 117 6.36 19.05 1.82
C GLU A 117 5.05 19.75 2.22
N LEU A 118 5.15 21.02 2.63
CA LEU A 118 3.99 21.88 2.87
C LEU A 118 3.53 22.50 1.55
N LEU A 119 2.26 22.36 1.23
CA LEU A 119 1.67 22.94 0.02
C LEU A 119 1.04 24.33 0.31
N PRO A 120 1.07 25.26 -0.65
CA PRO A 120 0.39 26.55 -0.53
C PRO A 120 -1.12 26.44 -0.80
N VAL A 121 -1.75 25.38 -0.29
CA VAL A 121 -3.20 25.14 -0.38
C VAL A 121 -3.78 25.10 1.03
N ARG A 122 -5.00 25.61 1.18
CA ARG A 122 -5.69 25.71 2.47
C ARG A 122 -7.18 25.49 2.29
N PHE A 123 -7.82 24.99 3.33
CA PHE A 123 -9.27 25.05 3.45
C PHE A 123 -9.70 26.50 3.73
N ALA A 124 -10.90 26.86 3.30
CA ALA A 124 -11.47 28.19 3.49
C ALA A 124 -11.75 28.49 4.97
N SER A 125 -12.12 27.48 5.76
CA SER A 125 -12.42 27.62 7.19
C SER A 125 -12.33 26.28 7.92
N HIS A 126 -12.33 26.32 9.26
CA HIS A 126 -12.49 25.14 10.11
C HIS A 126 -13.78 24.38 9.81
N GLU A 127 -14.86 25.11 9.54
CA GLU A 127 -16.16 24.53 9.22
C GLU A 127 -16.12 23.74 7.90
N GLN A 128 -15.46 24.27 6.87
CA GLN A 128 -15.32 23.56 5.60
C GLN A 128 -14.49 22.26 5.74
N LEU A 129 -13.44 22.28 6.57
CA LEU A 129 -12.67 21.08 6.88
C LEU A 129 -13.55 20.03 7.58
N MET A 130 -14.32 20.43 8.59
CA MET A 130 -15.26 19.55 9.29
C MET A 130 -16.33 18.97 8.35
N GLN A 131 -16.92 19.78 7.47
CA GLN A 131 -17.87 19.30 6.46
C GLN A 131 -17.24 18.29 5.49
N THR A 132 -15.96 18.46 5.16
CA THR A 132 -15.22 17.50 4.31
C THR A 132 -15.00 16.18 5.06
N ILE A 133 -14.61 16.26 6.33
CA ILE A 133 -14.48 15.11 7.22
C ILE A 133 -15.80 14.34 7.36
N GLU A 134 -16.91 15.02 7.65
CA GLU A 134 -18.23 14.40 7.79
C GLU A 134 -18.68 13.70 6.50
N ARG A 135 -18.40 14.30 5.34
CA ARG A 135 -18.66 13.67 4.04
C ARG A 135 -17.87 12.39 3.86
N ILE A 136 -16.57 12.38 4.18
CA ILE A 136 -15.75 11.18 4.11
C ILE A 136 -16.31 10.09 5.03
N VAL A 137 -16.59 10.44 6.29
CA VAL A 137 -16.99 9.48 7.33
C VAL A 137 -18.40 8.93 7.10
N SER A 138 -19.32 9.74 6.56
CA SER A 138 -20.69 9.31 6.26
C SER A 138 -20.76 8.25 5.16
N THR A 139 -19.81 8.21 4.22
CA THR A 139 -19.79 7.18 3.16
C THR A 139 -19.56 5.76 3.70
N VAL A 140 -18.97 5.62 4.89
CA VAL A 140 -18.64 4.33 5.50
C VAL A 140 -19.54 3.97 6.70
N ASN A 141 -20.71 4.62 6.83
CA ASN A 141 -21.65 4.43 7.97
C ASN A 141 -20.97 4.58 9.34
N ARG A 142 -19.94 5.42 9.43
CA ARG A 142 -19.31 5.79 10.70
C ARG A 142 -19.72 7.21 11.09
N ARG A 143 -19.40 7.61 12.31
CA ARG A 143 -19.63 8.97 12.83
C ARG A 143 -18.38 9.48 13.50
N VAL A 144 -18.19 10.79 13.45
CA VAL A 144 -17.15 11.52 14.17
C VAL A 144 -17.82 12.72 14.83
N ASP A 145 -17.77 12.75 16.15
CA ASP A 145 -18.42 13.75 17.00
C ASP A 145 -17.67 13.85 18.33
N GLU A 146 -18.10 14.73 19.24
CA GLU A 146 -17.44 14.91 20.54
C GLU A 146 -17.43 13.64 21.41
N SER A 147 -18.37 12.70 21.18
CA SER A 147 -18.41 11.43 21.90
C SER A 147 -17.45 10.39 21.29
N ASN A 148 -17.22 10.47 19.97
CA ASN A 148 -16.27 9.64 19.22
C ASN A 148 -15.35 10.52 18.38
N PRO A 149 -14.37 11.21 19.00
CA PRO A 149 -13.55 12.23 18.34
C PRO A 149 -12.46 11.67 17.42
N MET A 150 -12.41 10.35 17.19
CA MET A 150 -11.44 9.71 16.30
C MET A 150 -12.13 8.65 15.44
N VAL A 151 -11.74 8.56 14.17
CA VAL A 151 -12.31 7.55 13.26
C VAL A 151 -11.33 7.16 12.16
N ASP A 152 -11.28 5.86 11.89
CA ASP A 152 -10.71 5.31 10.67
C ASP A 152 -11.82 5.02 9.66
N ALA A 153 -11.63 5.52 8.43
CA ALA A 153 -12.57 5.46 7.33
C ALA A 153 -11.85 5.08 6.03
N ARG A 154 -12.63 4.86 4.97
CA ARG A 154 -12.13 4.67 3.60
C ARG A 154 -12.89 5.56 2.64
N LEU A 155 -12.16 6.15 1.71
CA LEU A 155 -12.78 6.80 0.56
C LEU A 155 -13.44 5.76 -0.35
N PRO A 156 -14.42 6.15 -1.20
CA PRO A 156 -14.97 5.27 -2.23
C PRO A 156 -13.91 4.73 -3.21
N SER A 157 -12.85 5.51 -3.45
CA SER A 157 -11.66 5.12 -4.21
C SER A 157 -10.74 4.16 -3.43
N GLY A 158 -10.98 4.01 -2.13
CA GLY A 158 -10.47 3.00 -1.19
C GLY A 158 -9.26 3.44 -0.35
N GLU A 159 -8.73 4.65 -0.56
CA GLU A 159 -7.70 5.23 0.30
C GLU A 159 -8.14 5.25 1.76
N ARG A 160 -7.19 5.04 2.66
CA ARG A 160 -7.45 5.02 4.09
C ARG A 160 -7.44 6.44 4.63
N VAL A 161 -8.40 6.73 5.48
CA VAL A 161 -8.53 8.04 6.10
C VAL A 161 -8.55 7.88 7.60
N ASN A 162 -7.65 8.58 8.28
CA ASN A 162 -7.68 8.74 9.72
C ASN A 162 -8.07 10.19 10.05
N VAL A 163 -9.00 10.34 10.99
CA VAL A 163 -9.50 11.64 11.45
C VAL A 163 -9.41 11.71 12.96
N ILE A 164 -8.96 12.85 13.47
CA ILE A 164 -9.04 13.19 14.89
C ILE A 164 -9.56 14.63 15.01
N ILE A 165 -10.56 14.85 15.87
CA ILE A 165 -11.17 16.17 16.09
C ILE A 165 -11.03 16.61 17.56
N PRO A 166 -11.29 17.89 17.89
CA PRO A 166 -11.41 18.34 19.27
C PRO A 166 -12.42 17.49 20.08
N PRO A 167 -12.20 17.29 21.39
CA PRO A 167 -11.15 17.89 22.22
C PRO A 167 -9.78 17.17 22.15
N LEU A 168 -9.64 16.07 21.40
CA LEU A 168 -8.36 15.33 21.35
C LEU A 168 -7.30 16.05 20.51
N ALA A 169 -7.71 16.65 19.39
CA ALA A 169 -6.84 17.47 18.55
C ALA A 169 -6.94 18.94 18.98
N LEU A 170 -6.05 19.37 19.89
CA LEU A 170 -6.07 20.71 20.50
C LEU A 170 -5.98 21.86 19.49
N ASN A 171 -5.32 21.63 18.35
CA ASN A 171 -5.11 22.63 17.31
C ASN A 171 -6.21 22.63 16.22
N GLY A 172 -7.33 21.93 16.48
CA GLY A 172 -8.41 21.74 15.50
C GLY A 172 -8.35 20.38 14.82
N ALA A 173 -9.32 20.14 13.93
CA ALA A 173 -9.46 18.85 13.27
C ALA A 173 -8.23 18.49 12.41
N THR A 174 -7.82 17.23 12.48
CA THR A 174 -6.75 16.65 11.66
C THR A 174 -7.27 15.52 10.81
N LEU A 175 -6.70 15.40 9.62
CA LEU A 175 -7.07 14.43 8.61
C LEU A 175 -5.82 13.89 7.94
N THR A 176 -5.62 12.58 7.95
CA THR A 176 -4.54 11.91 7.22
C THR A 176 -5.14 10.95 6.21
N ILE A 177 -4.84 11.15 4.92
CA ILE A 177 -5.26 10.26 3.84
C ILE A 177 -4.02 9.53 3.33
N ARG A 178 -3.98 8.22 3.55
CA ARG A 178 -2.96 7.35 3.00
C ARG A 178 -3.48 6.71 1.73
N ARG A 179 -2.83 7.05 0.61
CA ARG A 179 -3.24 6.57 -0.70
C ARG A 179 -2.81 5.13 -0.92
N PHE A 180 -3.50 4.46 -1.84
CA PHE A 180 -3.02 3.15 -2.28
C PHE A 180 -1.66 3.31 -2.95
N PRO A 181 -0.67 2.50 -2.56
CA PRO A 181 0.58 2.48 -3.29
C PRO A 181 0.29 2.10 -4.74
N ARG A 182 0.82 2.90 -5.68
CA ARG A 182 0.86 2.52 -7.10
C ARG A 182 1.51 1.13 -7.20
N ALA A 183 0.91 0.22 -7.95
CA ALA A 183 1.54 -1.04 -8.29
C ALA A 183 2.73 -0.77 -9.23
N TYR A 184 3.94 -1.09 -8.78
CA TYR A 184 5.15 -0.98 -9.59
C TYR A 184 5.37 -2.28 -10.36
N THR A 185 5.69 -2.16 -11.64
CA THR A 185 6.16 -3.29 -12.44
C THR A 185 7.58 -3.68 -12.06
N LEU A 186 7.97 -4.92 -12.32
CA LEU A 186 9.32 -5.40 -12.06
C LEU A 186 10.37 -4.63 -12.88
N ALA A 187 10.02 -4.22 -14.10
CA ALA A 187 10.88 -3.39 -14.95
C ALA A 187 11.12 -2.00 -14.34
N GLU A 188 10.09 -1.39 -13.73
CA GLU A 188 10.25 -0.13 -13.00
C GLU A 188 11.11 -0.29 -11.76
N LEU A 189 10.94 -1.37 -11.00
CA LEU A 189 11.79 -1.66 -9.84
C LEU A 189 13.27 -1.86 -10.23
N ILE A 190 13.54 -2.44 -11.41
CA ILE A 190 14.90 -2.50 -11.99
C ILE A 190 15.39 -1.09 -12.34
N GLY A 191 14.56 -0.28 -13.01
CA GLY A 191 14.90 1.11 -13.36
C GLY A 191 15.17 2.00 -12.15
N MET A 192 14.53 1.72 -11.01
CA MET A 192 14.77 2.37 -9.72
C MET A 192 15.99 1.82 -8.97
N GLY A 193 16.61 0.74 -9.45
CA GLY A 193 17.73 0.06 -8.79
C GLY A 193 17.34 -0.70 -7.52
N THR A 194 16.05 -1.00 -7.32
CA THR A 194 15.57 -1.76 -6.15
C THR A 194 16.10 -3.19 -6.18
N LEU A 195 16.18 -3.77 -7.37
CA LEU A 195 16.81 -5.05 -7.69
C LEU A 195 17.38 -4.96 -9.10
N ASP A 196 18.26 -5.87 -9.48
CA ASP A 196 18.70 -5.99 -10.87
C ASP A 196 18.08 -7.22 -11.56
N GLU A 197 18.42 -7.41 -12.83
CA GLU A 197 17.92 -8.51 -13.64
C GLU A 197 18.30 -9.89 -13.09
N GLN A 198 19.51 -10.06 -12.53
CA GLN A 198 19.95 -11.36 -12.02
C GLN A 198 19.20 -11.71 -10.74
N THR A 199 19.05 -10.75 -9.82
CA THR A 199 18.21 -10.91 -8.63
C THR A 199 16.76 -11.21 -9.02
N LEU A 200 16.23 -10.54 -10.04
CA LEU A 200 14.88 -10.80 -10.54
C LEU A 200 14.74 -12.25 -11.07
N LEU A 201 15.69 -12.72 -11.88
CA LEU A 201 15.66 -14.09 -12.41
C LEU A 201 15.62 -15.14 -11.30
N LEU A 202 16.41 -14.95 -10.24
CA LEU A 202 16.37 -15.83 -9.07
C LEU A 202 15.02 -15.78 -8.38
N LEU A 203 14.53 -14.58 -8.03
CA LEU A 203 13.26 -14.43 -7.30
C LEU A 203 12.07 -14.96 -8.11
N ALA A 204 12.07 -14.77 -9.43
CA ALA A 204 11.06 -15.34 -10.31
C ALA A 204 11.08 -16.88 -10.28
N GLY A 205 12.27 -17.48 -10.36
CA GLY A 205 12.43 -18.94 -10.23
C GLY A 205 11.92 -19.44 -8.88
N LEU A 206 12.27 -18.77 -7.78
CA LEU A 206 11.80 -19.13 -6.43
C LEU A 206 10.27 -19.04 -6.31
N VAL A 207 9.65 -17.97 -6.80
CA VAL A 207 8.18 -17.80 -6.76
C VAL A 207 7.49 -18.88 -7.58
N ARG A 208 7.94 -19.15 -8.81
CA ARG A 208 7.32 -20.15 -9.70
C ARG A 208 7.55 -21.58 -9.21
N ALA A 209 8.69 -21.86 -8.60
CA ALA A 209 8.98 -23.14 -7.94
C ALA A 209 8.36 -23.28 -6.53
N LYS A 210 7.42 -22.40 -6.18
CA LYS A 210 6.64 -22.42 -4.93
C LYS A 210 7.49 -22.37 -3.65
N PHE A 211 8.61 -21.66 -3.66
CA PHE A 211 9.32 -21.36 -2.42
C PHE A 211 8.52 -20.37 -1.57
N ASN A 212 8.48 -20.59 -0.26
CA ASN A 212 7.86 -19.67 0.70
C ASN A 212 8.81 -18.50 0.95
N VAL A 213 8.40 -17.30 0.55
CA VAL A 213 9.25 -16.09 0.58
C VAL A 213 8.70 -15.08 1.58
N VAL A 214 9.55 -14.65 2.51
CA VAL A 214 9.27 -13.60 3.47
C VAL A 214 10.02 -12.33 3.08
N VAL A 215 9.30 -11.27 2.75
CA VAL A 215 9.88 -9.94 2.48
C VAL A 215 10.00 -9.18 3.80
N SER A 216 11.21 -8.80 4.17
CA SER A 216 11.48 -8.06 5.40
C SER A 216 12.14 -6.71 5.17
N GLY A 217 12.14 -5.86 6.19
CA GLY A 217 12.56 -4.46 6.11
C GLY A 217 11.83 -3.55 7.10
N ALA A 218 12.44 -2.40 7.37
CA ALA A 218 11.86 -1.37 8.22
C ALA A 218 10.56 -0.78 7.64
N THR A 219 9.85 0.02 8.44
CA THR A 219 8.73 0.83 7.97
C THR A 219 9.16 1.73 6.82
N GLY A 220 8.35 1.79 5.75
CA GLY A 220 8.65 2.61 4.57
C GLY A 220 9.76 2.08 3.65
N ALA A 221 10.29 0.88 3.88
CA ALA A 221 11.30 0.25 3.02
C ALA A 221 10.74 -0.30 1.69
N GLY A 222 9.42 -0.37 1.52
CA GLY A 222 8.76 -0.84 0.29
C GLY A 222 8.42 -2.33 0.27
N LYS A 223 8.29 -2.99 1.44
CA LYS A 223 7.95 -4.43 1.54
C LYS A 223 6.72 -4.83 0.74
N THR A 224 5.59 -4.17 0.99
CA THR A 224 4.33 -4.46 0.29
C THR A 224 4.45 -4.19 -1.21
N THR A 225 5.21 -3.16 -1.61
CA THR A 225 5.47 -2.86 -3.02
C THR A 225 6.24 -3.99 -3.71
N LEU A 226 7.33 -4.47 -3.12
CA LEU A 226 8.07 -5.61 -3.67
C LEU A 226 7.24 -6.89 -3.65
N LEU A 227 6.54 -7.17 -2.55
CA LEU A 227 5.67 -8.35 -2.46
C LEU A 227 4.60 -8.32 -3.56
N ASN A 228 3.99 -7.16 -3.82
CA ASN A 228 2.99 -7.01 -4.87
C ASN A 228 3.57 -7.21 -6.29
N ALA A 229 4.81 -6.78 -6.52
CA ALA A 229 5.49 -7.02 -7.80
C ALA A 229 5.86 -8.50 -7.97
N LEU A 230 6.35 -9.15 -6.90
CA LEU A 230 6.69 -10.58 -6.90
C LEU A 230 5.45 -11.48 -7.00
N SER A 231 4.32 -11.09 -6.39
CA SER A 231 3.08 -11.86 -6.50
C SER A 231 2.56 -11.90 -7.94
N GLY A 232 2.89 -10.90 -8.77
CA GLY A 232 2.63 -10.91 -10.21
C GLY A 232 3.36 -12.02 -10.99
N LEU A 233 4.38 -12.67 -10.40
CA LEU A 233 5.10 -13.79 -11.00
C LEU A 233 4.43 -15.15 -10.75
N ILE A 234 3.38 -15.18 -9.93
CA ILE A 234 2.60 -16.40 -9.66
C ILE A 234 1.83 -16.77 -10.95
N PRO A 235 1.91 -18.03 -11.41
CA PRO A 235 1.16 -18.52 -12.57
C PRO A 235 -0.36 -18.28 -12.48
N ASP A 236 -1.00 -17.94 -13.60
CA ASP A 236 -2.44 -17.62 -13.67
C ASP A 236 -3.38 -18.78 -13.28
N GLY A 237 -2.90 -20.03 -13.32
CA GLY A 237 -3.68 -21.21 -12.96
C GLY A 237 -3.82 -21.44 -11.46
N GLU A 238 -3.14 -20.65 -10.62
CA GLU A 238 -3.16 -20.82 -9.17
C GLU A 238 -4.26 -19.98 -8.51
N ARG A 239 -4.96 -20.58 -7.56
CA ARG A 239 -5.93 -19.90 -6.69
C ARG A 239 -5.22 -19.22 -5.54
N ILE A 240 -5.27 -17.88 -5.53
CA ILE A 240 -4.52 -17.06 -4.56
C ILE A 240 -5.48 -16.40 -3.59
N ILE A 241 -5.18 -16.47 -2.30
CA ILE A 241 -5.91 -15.73 -1.28
C ILE A 241 -4.97 -14.72 -0.64
N THR A 242 -5.32 -13.44 -0.71
CA THR A 242 -4.61 -12.38 0.03
C THR A 242 -5.32 -12.11 1.34
N VAL A 243 -4.55 -11.92 2.42
CA VAL A 243 -5.05 -11.56 3.74
C VAL A 243 -4.28 -10.35 4.23
N GLU A 244 -4.99 -9.24 4.45
CA GLU A 244 -4.38 -7.97 4.79
C GLU A 244 -5.19 -7.26 5.89
N ASP A 245 -4.54 -6.43 6.72
CA ASP A 245 -5.30 -5.54 7.61
C ASP A 245 -6.13 -4.54 6.80
N ALA A 246 -5.57 -4.11 5.68
CA ALA A 246 -6.31 -3.36 4.70
C ALA A 246 -5.71 -3.56 3.31
N ALA A 247 -6.57 -3.90 2.34
CA ALA A 247 -6.12 -4.47 1.06
C ALA A 247 -5.25 -3.51 0.22
N GLU A 248 -3.93 -3.64 0.28
CA GLU A 248 -2.95 -2.90 -0.52
C GLU A 248 -2.50 -3.68 -1.76
N LEU A 249 -2.57 -5.01 -1.73
CA LEU A 249 -2.12 -5.87 -2.83
C LEU A 249 -3.09 -5.82 -4.01
N GLN A 250 -2.52 -5.68 -5.22
CA GLN A 250 -3.19 -5.55 -6.51
C GLN A 250 -2.67 -6.61 -7.49
N LEU A 251 -3.02 -7.86 -7.22
CA LEU A 251 -2.67 -8.99 -8.07
C LEU A 251 -3.39 -8.93 -9.42
N GLN A 252 -2.69 -9.29 -10.49
CA GLN A 252 -3.21 -9.28 -11.86
C GLN A 252 -3.82 -10.62 -12.27
N GLN A 253 -3.58 -11.68 -11.50
CA GLN A 253 -4.10 -13.02 -11.77
C GLN A 253 -5.63 -13.04 -11.67
N SER A 254 -6.24 -13.93 -12.45
CA SER A 254 -7.70 -14.05 -12.52
C SER A 254 -8.33 -14.69 -11.28
N HIS A 255 -7.66 -15.65 -10.63
CA HIS A 255 -8.22 -16.45 -9.54
C HIS A 255 -7.81 -15.98 -8.15
N VAL A 256 -8.02 -14.68 -7.88
CA VAL A 256 -7.63 -14.03 -6.63
C VAL A 256 -8.85 -13.77 -5.74
N ILE A 257 -8.74 -14.11 -4.45
CA ILE A 257 -9.69 -13.69 -3.42
C ILE A 257 -8.96 -12.77 -2.44
N ARG A 258 -9.49 -11.56 -2.27
CA ARG A 258 -8.93 -10.56 -1.37
C ARG A 258 -9.72 -10.55 -0.07
N LEU A 259 -9.05 -10.84 1.04
CA LEU A 259 -9.62 -10.83 2.37
C LEU A 259 -9.00 -9.70 3.19
N GLU A 260 -9.85 -9.03 3.96
CA GLU A 260 -9.45 -7.88 4.77
C GLU A 260 -9.91 -8.04 6.22
N SER A 261 -9.03 -7.73 7.16
CA SER A 261 -9.36 -7.70 8.57
C SER A 261 -10.39 -6.60 8.86
N ARG A 262 -11.15 -6.76 9.94
CA ARG A 262 -12.17 -5.80 10.34
C ARG A 262 -11.98 -5.42 11.80
N PRO A 263 -11.74 -4.13 12.13
CA PRO A 263 -11.73 -3.69 13.52
C PRO A 263 -13.12 -3.89 14.15
N PRO A 264 -13.22 -3.93 15.49
CA PRO A 264 -14.52 -3.94 16.14
C PRO A 264 -15.34 -2.68 15.78
N ASN A 265 -16.66 -2.79 15.88
CA ASN A 265 -17.56 -1.64 15.83
C ASN A 265 -17.42 -0.76 17.09
N VAL A 266 -18.15 0.36 17.15
CA VAL A 266 -18.15 1.28 18.30
C VAL A 266 -18.54 0.61 19.64
N GLU A 267 -19.25 -0.53 19.60
CA GLU A 267 -19.61 -1.33 20.77
C GLU A 267 -18.55 -2.39 21.13
N GLY A 268 -17.40 -2.42 20.45
CA GLY A 268 -16.35 -3.41 20.67
C GLY A 268 -16.61 -4.79 20.06
N LYS A 269 -17.66 -4.96 19.24
CA LYS A 269 -18.09 -6.25 18.68
C LYS A 269 -17.71 -6.42 17.21
N GLY A 270 -17.72 -7.67 16.74
CA GLY A 270 -17.60 -7.99 15.32
C GLY A 270 -16.19 -7.82 14.72
N ARG A 271 -15.16 -7.80 15.57
CA ARG A 271 -13.76 -7.84 15.12
C ARG A 271 -13.49 -9.12 14.33
N ILE A 272 -12.80 -9.00 13.20
CA ILE A 272 -12.27 -10.11 12.41
C ILE A 272 -10.78 -9.85 12.26
N THR A 273 -9.94 -10.73 12.78
CA THR A 273 -8.48 -10.57 12.75
C THR A 273 -7.86 -11.21 11.52
N ILE A 274 -6.62 -10.84 11.17
CA ILE A 274 -5.83 -11.54 10.14
C ILE A 274 -5.80 -13.05 10.45
N ARG A 275 -5.62 -13.41 11.72
CA ARG A 275 -5.61 -14.81 12.18
C ARG A 275 -6.87 -15.57 11.80
N ASP A 276 -8.05 -14.97 12.02
CA ASP A 276 -9.33 -15.56 11.66
C ASP A 276 -9.43 -15.82 10.15
N LEU A 277 -8.95 -14.86 9.36
CA LEU A 277 -8.94 -14.95 7.91
C LEU A 277 -7.96 -15.99 7.38
N VAL A 278 -6.75 -16.09 7.92
CA VAL A 278 -5.77 -17.14 7.55
C VAL A 278 -6.36 -18.51 7.82
N ARG A 279 -6.95 -18.74 9.00
CA ARG A 279 -7.62 -20.00 9.33
C ARG A 279 -8.78 -20.33 8.40
N ASN A 280 -9.60 -19.33 8.08
CA ASN A 280 -10.71 -19.51 7.16
C ASN A 280 -10.21 -19.83 5.74
N SER A 281 -9.11 -19.21 5.32
CA SER A 281 -8.51 -19.39 3.99
C SER A 281 -8.09 -20.84 3.74
N LEU A 282 -7.62 -21.57 4.76
CA LEU A 282 -7.27 -23.00 4.65
C LEU A 282 -8.45 -23.88 4.21
N ARG A 283 -9.70 -23.44 4.40
CA ARG A 283 -10.91 -24.16 3.96
C ARG A 283 -11.37 -23.78 2.56
N MET A 284 -10.72 -22.81 1.93
CA MET A 284 -11.10 -22.25 0.64
C MET A 284 -10.35 -22.90 -0.53
N ARG A 285 -9.59 -23.99 -0.26
CA ARG A 285 -8.72 -24.70 -1.19
C ARG A 285 -7.77 -23.74 -1.95
N PRO A 286 -6.96 -22.92 -1.26
CA PRO A 286 -5.98 -22.08 -1.94
C PRO A 286 -4.83 -22.92 -2.48
N ASP A 287 -4.23 -22.48 -3.58
CA ASP A 287 -2.87 -22.91 -3.96
C ASP A 287 -1.82 -22.11 -3.17
N ARG A 288 -2.10 -20.82 -2.90
CA ARG A 288 -1.23 -19.92 -2.13
C ARG A 288 -2.03 -19.02 -1.20
N ILE A 289 -1.44 -18.75 -0.03
CA ILE A 289 -1.93 -17.73 0.89
C ILE A 289 -0.86 -16.64 0.99
N ILE A 290 -1.26 -15.40 0.73
CA ILE A 290 -0.40 -14.23 0.82
C ILE A 290 -0.84 -13.40 2.01
N VAL A 291 0.05 -13.20 2.98
CA VAL A 291 -0.24 -12.39 4.16
C VAL A 291 0.47 -11.05 4.02
N GLY A 292 -0.29 -9.97 3.87
CA GLY A 292 0.25 -8.65 3.58
C GLY A 292 1.31 -8.19 4.58
N GLU A 293 1.08 -8.40 5.87
CA GLU A 293 2.07 -8.20 6.92
C GLU A 293 1.69 -9.02 8.16
N VAL A 294 2.66 -9.73 8.75
CA VAL A 294 2.47 -10.36 10.07
C VAL A 294 2.98 -9.47 11.20
N ARG A 295 2.15 -9.33 12.23
CA ARG A 295 2.30 -8.45 13.39
C ARG A 295 1.99 -9.12 14.72
N GLY A 296 1.49 -10.36 14.72
CA GLY A 296 1.09 -11.09 15.92
C GLY A 296 0.91 -12.59 15.72
N GLY A 297 0.03 -13.19 16.52
CA GLY A 297 -0.18 -14.63 16.62
C GLY A 297 -0.67 -15.33 15.33
N GLU A 298 -1.17 -14.58 14.34
CA GLU A 298 -1.45 -15.09 12.99
C GLU A 298 -0.21 -15.68 12.31
N THR A 299 0.99 -15.30 12.76
CA THR A 299 2.25 -15.84 12.25
C THR A 299 2.30 -17.35 12.41
N LEU A 300 1.78 -17.90 13.52
CA LEU A 300 1.74 -19.34 13.72
C LEU A 300 0.86 -20.03 12.67
N ASP A 301 -0.34 -19.51 12.45
CA ASP A 301 -1.29 -20.08 11.48
C ASP A 301 -0.76 -19.93 10.04
N MET A 302 -0.03 -18.85 9.74
CA MET A 302 0.69 -18.68 8.47
C MET A 302 1.80 -19.73 8.28
N LEU A 303 2.66 -19.95 9.29
CA LEU A 303 3.73 -20.95 9.23
C LEU A 303 3.16 -22.36 9.05
N GLN A 304 2.03 -22.65 9.71
CA GLN A 304 1.30 -23.91 9.51
C GLN A 304 0.79 -24.03 8.07
N ALA A 305 0.19 -22.98 7.52
CA ALA A 305 -0.27 -22.97 6.12
C ALA A 305 0.88 -23.27 5.15
N MET A 306 2.01 -22.57 5.33
CA MET A 306 3.25 -22.75 4.56
C MET A 306 3.84 -24.16 4.63
N SER A 307 3.61 -24.86 5.75
CA SER A 307 4.12 -26.23 5.97
C SER A 307 3.14 -27.33 5.55
N THR A 308 1.86 -27.00 5.30
CA THR A 308 0.77 -27.97 5.11
C THR A 308 0.10 -27.85 3.74
N GLY A 309 0.91 -27.93 2.68
CA GLY A 309 0.41 -28.07 1.31
C GLY A 309 -0.03 -26.76 0.64
N HIS A 310 0.31 -25.60 1.22
CA HIS A 310 0.10 -24.27 0.63
C HIS A 310 1.45 -23.60 0.34
N ASP A 311 2.33 -24.35 -0.32
CA ASP A 311 3.67 -23.91 -0.72
C ASP A 311 3.61 -22.70 -1.65
N GLY A 312 4.66 -21.89 -1.64
CA GLY A 312 4.76 -20.68 -2.48
C GLY A 312 4.06 -19.47 -1.88
N SER A 313 3.72 -19.54 -0.59
CA SER A 313 3.12 -18.45 0.16
C SER A 313 4.11 -17.29 0.32
N LEU A 314 3.59 -16.07 0.30
CA LEU A 314 4.36 -14.84 0.42
C LEU A 314 3.89 -14.07 1.66
N ALA A 315 4.82 -13.48 2.40
CA ALA A 315 4.46 -12.63 3.52
C ALA A 315 5.41 -11.46 3.70
N THR A 316 4.97 -10.41 4.40
CA THR A 316 5.91 -9.39 4.90
C THR A 316 6.02 -9.39 6.42
N VAL A 317 7.21 -9.03 6.93
CA VAL A 317 7.47 -8.86 8.35
C VAL A 317 8.40 -7.68 8.59
N HIS A 318 8.16 -6.89 9.63
CA HIS A 318 9.07 -5.81 10.00
C HIS A 318 10.31 -6.36 10.73
N ALA A 319 11.48 -6.21 10.14
CA ALA A 319 12.77 -6.52 10.76
C ALA A 319 13.91 -5.72 10.12
N ASN A 320 15.04 -5.62 10.83
CA ASN A 320 16.20 -4.83 10.39
C ASN A 320 17.24 -5.66 9.64
N SER A 321 17.14 -6.99 9.70
CA SER A 321 18.01 -7.96 9.02
C SER A 321 17.25 -9.26 8.76
N ALA A 322 17.82 -10.15 7.95
CA ALA A 322 17.23 -11.47 7.69
C ALA A 322 17.18 -12.33 8.96
N GLU A 323 18.20 -12.24 9.82
CA GLU A 323 18.24 -12.91 11.12
C GLU A 323 17.14 -12.37 12.06
N ASP A 324 17.02 -11.05 12.14
CA ASP A 324 15.97 -10.42 12.92
C ASP A 324 14.59 -10.84 12.44
N ALA A 325 14.40 -11.05 11.13
CA ALA A 325 13.14 -11.53 10.58
C ALA A 325 12.78 -12.92 11.11
N LEU A 326 13.72 -13.86 11.20
CA LEU A 326 13.50 -15.19 11.80
C LEU A 326 13.13 -15.10 13.28
N MET A 327 13.91 -14.34 14.06
CA MET A 327 13.64 -14.13 15.48
C MET A 327 12.29 -13.43 15.70
N ARG A 328 11.95 -12.49 14.83
CA ARG A 328 10.68 -11.78 14.85
C ARG A 328 9.53 -12.73 14.55
N LEU A 329 9.61 -13.56 13.52
CA LEU A 329 8.58 -14.57 13.22
C LEU A 329 8.36 -15.52 14.40
N GLN A 330 9.43 -15.97 15.06
CA GLN A 330 9.34 -16.83 16.23
C GLN A 330 8.64 -16.14 17.40
N THR A 331 9.01 -14.88 17.66
CA THR A 331 8.37 -14.05 18.69
C THR A 331 6.89 -13.84 18.39
N LEU A 332 6.54 -13.46 17.16
CA LEU A 332 5.15 -13.22 16.76
C LEU A 332 4.31 -14.51 16.83
N ALA A 333 4.87 -15.65 16.43
CA ALA A 333 4.20 -16.95 16.55
C ALA A 333 3.94 -17.32 18.02
N SER A 334 4.84 -16.98 18.94
CA SER A 334 4.65 -17.21 20.38
C SER A 334 3.51 -16.38 21.01
N MET A 335 3.08 -15.29 20.36
CA MET A 335 1.94 -14.47 20.79
C MET A 335 0.58 -15.10 20.47
N SER A 336 0.57 -16.27 19.82
CA SER A 336 -0.66 -17.01 19.58
C SER A 336 -1.24 -17.56 20.89
N ASP A 337 -2.56 -17.83 20.91
CA ASP A 337 -3.21 -18.43 22.09
C ASP A 337 -2.70 -19.85 22.42
N VAL A 338 -1.97 -20.48 21.49
CA VAL A 338 -1.39 -21.81 21.68
C VAL A 338 0.02 -21.65 22.23
N LYS A 339 0.24 -22.16 23.45
CA LYS A 339 1.58 -22.19 24.05
C LYS A 339 2.42 -23.27 23.39
N ILE A 340 3.32 -22.86 22.50
CA ILE A 340 4.28 -23.75 21.84
C ILE A 340 5.69 -23.40 22.35
N PRO A 341 6.52 -24.39 22.74
CA PRO A 341 7.90 -24.14 23.11
C PRO A 341 8.68 -23.46 21.97
N PHE A 342 9.65 -22.60 22.31
CA PHE A 342 10.45 -21.87 21.32
C PHE A 342 11.18 -22.81 20.33
N GLU A 343 11.68 -23.96 20.81
CA GLU A 343 12.30 -24.99 19.96
C GLU A 343 11.34 -25.51 18.88
N ALA A 344 10.10 -25.82 19.25
CA ALA A 344 9.10 -26.28 18.29
C ALA A 344 8.65 -25.17 17.31
N LEU A 345 8.68 -23.89 17.73
CA LEU A 345 8.46 -22.77 16.82
C LEU A 345 9.62 -22.61 15.82
N ARG A 346 10.85 -22.83 16.27
CA ARG A 346 12.03 -22.84 15.40
C ARG A 346 11.93 -23.94 14.35
N ASP A 347 11.53 -25.14 14.75
CA ASP A 347 11.34 -26.27 13.84
C ASP A 347 10.27 -25.96 12.78
N GLN A 348 9.18 -25.30 13.18
CA GLN A 348 8.15 -24.85 12.25
C GLN A 348 8.68 -23.81 11.27
N ILE A 349 9.48 -22.84 11.73
CA ILE A 349 10.08 -21.82 10.84
C ILE A 349 11.07 -22.47 9.86
N ASN A 350 11.94 -23.35 10.34
CA ASN A 350 12.87 -24.15 9.50
C ASN A 350 12.14 -25.01 8.45
N SER A 351 10.89 -25.39 8.71
CA SER A 351 10.09 -26.19 7.78
C SER A 351 9.26 -25.33 6.82
N ALA A 352 8.83 -24.15 7.27
CA ALA A 352 7.90 -23.29 6.56
C ALA A 352 8.58 -22.26 5.65
N VAL A 353 9.66 -21.63 6.10
CA VAL A 353 10.28 -20.49 5.42
C VAL A 353 11.45 -20.98 4.58
N ASP A 354 11.46 -20.65 3.29
CA ASP A 354 12.59 -21.00 2.42
C ASP A 354 13.55 -19.82 2.20
N CYS A 355 13.00 -18.61 2.03
CA CYS A 355 13.77 -17.44 1.62
C CYS A 355 13.30 -16.17 2.33
N ILE A 356 14.26 -15.35 2.72
CA ILE A 356 14.06 -14.00 3.23
C ILE A 356 14.64 -13.00 2.23
N VAL A 357 13.83 -12.02 1.84
CA VAL A 357 14.25 -10.89 0.99
C VAL A 357 14.25 -9.65 1.85
N GLN A 358 15.44 -9.17 2.21
CA GLN A 358 15.62 -7.99 3.06
C GLN A 358 15.68 -6.72 2.21
N LEU A 359 14.81 -5.77 2.53
CA LEU A 359 14.80 -4.42 1.97
C LEU A 359 15.40 -3.41 2.95
N THR A 360 16.12 -2.45 2.40
CA THR A 360 16.67 -1.31 3.14
C THR A 360 16.32 -0.01 2.42
N ARG A 361 15.90 1.00 3.20
CA ARG A 361 15.80 2.39 2.74
C ARG A 361 17.13 3.06 3.05
N HIS A 362 17.83 3.52 2.01
CA HIS A 362 19.09 4.24 2.14
C HIS A 362 18.87 5.72 2.45
N ALA A 363 19.95 6.41 2.83
CA ALA A 363 19.91 7.82 3.23
C ALA A 363 19.45 8.78 2.12
N ASP A 364 19.67 8.41 0.86
CA ASP A 364 19.20 9.14 -0.33
C ASP A 364 17.69 8.95 -0.59
N GLY A 365 17.03 8.07 0.17
CA GLY A 365 15.64 7.69 0.02
C GLY A 365 15.40 6.50 -0.90
N SER A 366 16.44 5.99 -1.58
CA SER A 366 16.33 4.80 -2.42
C SER A 366 15.98 3.57 -1.59
N ARG A 367 15.18 2.68 -2.18
CA ARG A 367 14.73 1.43 -1.57
C ARG A 367 15.32 0.29 -2.37
N ARG A 368 16.18 -0.52 -1.74
CA ARG A 368 16.92 -1.60 -2.41
C ARG A 368 16.82 -2.90 -1.62
N ILE A 369 16.86 -4.02 -2.34
CA ILE A 369 17.10 -5.33 -1.73
C ILE A 369 18.54 -5.30 -1.23
N SER A 370 18.73 -5.28 0.09
CA SER A 370 20.06 -5.34 0.68
C SER A 370 20.57 -6.77 0.73
N GLU A 371 19.66 -7.75 0.85
CA GLU A 371 20.01 -9.15 0.88
C GLU A 371 18.87 -10.07 0.41
N VAL A 372 19.23 -11.14 -0.29
CA VAL A 372 18.41 -12.35 -0.42
C VAL A 372 19.12 -13.47 0.33
N ALA A 373 18.47 -14.01 1.36
CA ALA A 373 18.99 -15.06 2.22
C ALA A 373 18.10 -16.31 2.10
N ILE A 374 18.72 -17.48 1.93
CA ILE A 374 18.06 -18.78 1.98
C ILE A 374 18.14 -19.31 3.40
N LEU A 375 17.03 -19.80 3.95
CA LEU A 375 17.03 -20.57 5.18
C LEU A 375 17.50 -21.99 4.85
N ASP A 376 18.72 -22.30 5.26
CA ASP A 376 19.41 -23.54 4.90
C ASP A 376 19.29 -24.62 5.99
N SER A 377 19.11 -24.21 7.25
CA SER A 377 18.84 -25.11 8.38
C SER A 377 17.51 -25.85 8.25
N ARG A 378 17.39 -27.00 8.93
CA ARG A 378 16.17 -27.82 8.95
C ARG A 378 15.85 -28.40 10.31
N GLY A 379 14.57 -28.70 10.52
CA GLY A 379 14.10 -29.40 11.72
C GLY A 379 14.65 -28.74 12.98
N HIS A 380 15.28 -29.54 13.84
CA HIS A 380 15.80 -29.15 15.15
C HIS A 380 17.08 -28.31 15.12
N GLU A 381 17.65 -28.01 13.95
CA GLU A 381 18.86 -27.20 13.83
C GLU A 381 18.62 -25.75 14.23
N ASP A 382 19.66 -25.11 14.78
CA ASP A 382 19.68 -23.66 14.90
C ASP A 382 19.59 -23.00 13.52
N TYR A 383 19.02 -21.81 13.45
CA TYR A 383 18.87 -21.09 12.20
C TYR A 383 20.23 -20.89 11.51
N ARG A 384 20.37 -21.44 10.31
CA ARG A 384 21.50 -21.24 9.41
C ARG A 384 20.96 -20.62 8.13
N ILE A 385 21.42 -19.42 7.82
CA ILE A 385 21.06 -18.74 6.58
C ILE A 385 22.26 -18.65 5.64
N ALA A 386 22.01 -18.79 4.34
CA ALA A 386 22.99 -18.60 3.28
C ALA A 386 22.63 -17.35 2.46
N THR A 387 23.48 -16.32 2.48
CA THR A 387 23.31 -15.18 1.56
C THR A 387 23.54 -15.66 0.14
N VAL A 388 22.58 -15.43 -0.76
CA VAL A 388 22.73 -15.70 -2.19
C VAL A 388 22.84 -14.41 -3.02
N CYS A 389 22.30 -13.30 -2.52
CA CYS A 389 22.45 -11.98 -3.11
C CYS A 389 22.68 -10.94 -2.01
N ARG A 390 23.57 -9.97 -2.24
CA ARG A 390 23.80 -8.83 -1.35
C ARG A 390 24.02 -7.57 -2.16
N PHE A 391 23.47 -6.45 -1.72
CA PHE A 391 23.83 -5.14 -2.26
C PHE A 391 24.99 -4.54 -1.46
N ASP A 392 26.15 -4.43 -2.10
CA ASP A 392 27.32 -3.79 -1.51
C ASP A 392 27.23 -2.28 -1.79
N ALA A 393 26.64 -1.56 -0.85
CA ALA A 393 26.51 -0.10 -0.91
C ALA A 393 27.86 0.59 -0.69
N GLU A 394 28.15 1.60 -1.50
CA GLU A 394 29.30 2.48 -1.32
C GLU A 394 28.96 3.62 -0.35
N PRO A 395 29.95 4.18 0.38
CA PRO A 395 29.74 5.37 1.18
C PRO A 395 29.18 6.52 0.33
N MET A 396 28.21 7.26 0.89
CA MET A 396 27.54 8.34 0.16
C MET A 396 28.54 9.41 -0.29
N GLY A 397 28.57 9.66 -1.60
CA GLY A 397 29.43 10.65 -2.23
C GLY A 397 28.89 12.08 -2.10
N ALA A 398 29.58 13.03 -2.73
CA ALA A 398 29.19 14.44 -2.74
C ALA A 398 27.85 14.70 -3.45
N ASP A 399 27.43 13.80 -4.36
CA ASP A 399 26.15 13.83 -5.07
C ASP A 399 24.94 13.44 -4.20
N ARG A 400 25.18 12.98 -2.96
CA ARG A 400 24.16 12.51 -2.01
C ARG A 400 23.32 11.34 -2.53
N ILE A 401 23.88 10.55 -3.44
CA ILE A 401 23.27 9.33 -3.97
C ILE A 401 24.03 8.13 -3.40
N VAL A 402 23.32 7.07 -3.05
CA VAL A 402 23.92 5.81 -2.61
C VAL A 402 24.15 4.93 -3.83
N HIS A 403 25.41 4.86 -4.27
CA HIS A 403 25.88 3.92 -5.28
C HIS A 403 26.19 2.56 -4.67
N GLY A 404 26.35 1.55 -5.53
CA GLY A 404 26.69 0.20 -5.11
C GLY A 404 26.37 -0.82 -6.18
N ARG A 405 26.66 -2.08 -5.90
CA ARG A 405 26.44 -3.19 -6.83
C ARG A 405 25.89 -4.41 -6.11
N PHE A 406 25.10 -5.18 -6.83
CA PHE A 406 24.70 -6.50 -6.35
C PHE A 406 25.85 -7.49 -6.53
N ARG A 407 26.08 -8.27 -5.48
CA ARG A 407 27.01 -9.38 -5.43
C ARG A 407 26.22 -10.66 -5.22
N TYR A 408 26.55 -11.68 -6.00
CA TYR A 408 25.87 -12.96 -5.98
C TYR A 408 26.78 -14.05 -5.43
N PHE A 409 26.17 -15.04 -4.80
CA PHE A 409 26.83 -16.20 -4.21
C PHE A 409 26.15 -17.48 -4.70
N PRO A 410 26.86 -18.62 -4.70
CA PRO A 410 26.29 -19.91 -5.09
C PRO A 410 25.05 -20.30 -4.30
N LEU A 411 24.06 -20.88 -5.00
CA LEU A 411 22.87 -21.41 -4.34
C LEU A 411 23.21 -22.70 -3.59
N PRO A 412 22.59 -22.95 -2.42
CA PRO A 412 22.61 -24.27 -1.81
C PRO A 412 22.07 -25.32 -2.79
N ARG A 413 22.72 -26.48 -2.85
CA ARG A 413 22.39 -27.54 -3.82
C ARG A 413 20.91 -27.94 -3.80
N ARG A 414 20.31 -28.02 -2.61
CA ARG A 414 18.87 -28.33 -2.45
C ARG A 414 17.97 -27.30 -3.14
N VAL A 415 18.31 -26.01 -3.07
CA VAL A 415 17.53 -24.95 -3.73
C VAL A 415 17.62 -25.11 -5.24
N ALA A 416 18.82 -25.33 -5.77
CA ALA A 416 19.03 -25.58 -7.19
C ALA A 416 18.29 -26.85 -7.67
N GLU A 417 18.30 -27.93 -6.89
CA GLU A 417 17.56 -29.16 -7.19
C GLU A 417 16.05 -28.93 -7.23
N ARG A 418 15.49 -28.17 -6.27
CA ARG A 418 14.05 -27.84 -6.27
C ARG A 418 13.67 -26.93 -7.44
N LEU A 419 14.51 -25.96 -7.79
CA LEU A 419 14.33 -25.14 -9.00
C LEU A 419 14.32 -26.02 -10.26
N PHE A 420 15.29 -26.93 -10.40
CA PHE A 420 15.38 -27.85 -11.51
C PHE A 420 14.14 -28.75 -11.62
N MET A 421 13.67 -29.32 -10.50
CA MET A 421 12.44 -30.14 -10.48
C MET A 421 11.19 -29.35 -10.87
N ALA A 422 11.18 -28.03 -10.63
CA ALA A 422 10.14 -27.12 -11.07
C ALA A 422 10.33 -26.60 -12.51
N SER A 423 11.34 -27.11 -13.24
CA SER A 423 11.73 -26.64 -14.58
C SER A 423 12.16 -25.16 -14.62
N GLU A 424 12.63 -24.62 -13.50
CA GLU A 424 13.19 -23.27 -13.41
C GLU A 424 14.73 -23.34 -13.48
N PRO A 425 15.38 -22.52 -14.33
CA PRO A 425 16.83 -22.51 -14.43
C PRO A 425 17.46 -21.85 -13.20
N THR A 426 18.62 -22.34 -12.78
CA THR A 426 19.49 -21.58 -11.87
C THR A 426 20.14 -20.42 -12.66
N PRO A 427 19.98 -19.15 -12.25
CA PRO A 427 20.55 -18.06 -13.02
C PRO A 427 22.09 -18.14 -13.02
N PRO A 428 22.76 -17.90 -14.16
CA PRO A 428 24.20 -18.12 -14.30
C PRO A 428 25.05 -17.33 -13.30
N ALA A 429 24.59 -16.15 -12.88
CA ALA A 429 25.31 -15.29 -11.94
C ALA A 429 25.45 -15.89 -10.54
N PHE A 430 24.58 -16.82 -10.13
CA PHE A 430 24.65 -17.47 -8.83
C PHE A 430 25.45 -18.76 -8.91
N GLY A 431 25.15 -19.63 -9.87
CA GLY A 431 25.67 -21.00 -9.89
C GLY A 431 25.16 -21.83 -8.70
N VAL A 432 25.80 -22.99 -8.47
CA VAL A 432 25.41 -23.94 -7.42
C VAL A 432 26.65 -24.31 -6.61
N ALA A 433 26.54 -24.28 -5.28
CA ALA A 433 27.64 -24.68 -4.41
C ALA A 433 27.93 -26.18 -4.55
N THR A 434 29.21 -26.54 -4.69
CA THR A 434 29.64 -27.95 -4.69
C THR A 434 29.81 -28.51 -3.28
N ASP A 435 30.07 -27.64 -2.31
CA ASP A 435 30.22 -27.95 -0.88
C ASP A 435 29.77 -26.78 0.00
N ASP A 436 29.58 -27.03 1.30
CA ASP A 436 29.13 -26.03 2.28
C ASP A 436 30.11 -24.85 2.46
N ALA A 437 31.40 -25.01 2.14
CA ALA A 437 32.41 -23.96 2.33
C ALA A 437 32.29 -22.83 1.31
N GLN A 438 31.64 -23.09 0.16
CA GLN A 438 31.34 -22.08 -0.86
C GLN A 438 30.12 -21.22 -0.51
N LEU A 439 29.29 -21.65 0.45
CA LEU A 439 28.11 -20.91 0.85
C LEU A 439 28.49 -19.79 1.82
N ALA A 440 27.97 -18.59 1.58
CA ALA A 440 28.07 -17.45 2.50
C ALA A 440 27.11 -17.64 3.69
N THR A 441 27.38 -18.64 4.53
CA THR A 441 26.53 -19.03 5.66
C THR A 441 26.83 -18.22 6.92
N ARG A 442 25.78 -18.03 7.72
CA ARG A 442 25.88 -17.53 9.09
C ARG A 442 24.78 -18.11 9.95
N LYS A 443 25.06 -18.23 11.25
CA LYS A 443 24.09 -18.66 12.25
C LYS A 443 23.32 -17.44 12.75
N ALA A 444 22.00 -17.55 12.79
CA ALA A 444 21.17 -16.64 13.58
C ALA A 444 20.96 -17.30 14.95
N LEU A 445 21.64 -16.78 15.97
CA LEU A 445 21.50 -17.28 17.34
C LEU A 445 20.18 -16.74 17.91
N SER A 446 19.30 -17.65 18.35
CA SER A 446 18.05 -17.35 19.05
C SER A 446 18.28 -17.04 20.53
#